data_AF-T1HKH3-F1
#
_entry.id   AF-T1HKH3-F1
#
_cell.length_a   1.000
_cell.length_b   1.000
_cell.length_c   1.000
_cell.angle_alpha   90.00
_cell.angle_beta   90.00
_cell.angle_gamma   90.00
#
_symmetry.space_group_name_H-M   'P 1'
#
loop_
_entity.id
_entity.type
_entity.pdbx_description
1 polymer ?
#
loop_
_entity_poly.entity_id
_entity_poly.type
_entity_poly.pdbx_seq_one_letter_code
_entity_poly.pdbx_strand_id
1 'polypeptide(L)'
;MVAKSRSRQVLTKSSFRGLDRLEFLDITSLDKLERFDLDALSGLYSLRSLKVQTWPHIFRYYYSGGVGMAVSRAPSIRRLSITVSEPTLNRLGPLGTKLRHLEITGPSLRWLDPAALRGIGPSPELTLQIRGTSLEELPLGFLSTLGRVTHLSLDLRNNRLVSLSPDSFYYNLTSWEDTGTKLISGDLRNYLFTFSSFVT
;
A
#
# COMPACT_ATOMS: atom_id res chain seq x y z
N MET A 1 -33.26 17.20 -24.44
CA MET A 1 -33.29 17.30 -22.96
C MET A 1 -32.54 16.11 -22.39
N VAL A 2 -31.27 16.28 -22.02
CA VAL A 2 -30.38 15.16 -21.65
C VAL A 2 -30.56 14.84 -20.17
N ALA A 3 -31.31 13.78 -19.86
CA ALA A 3 -31.35 13.21 -18.53
C ALA A 3 -29.98 12.56 -18.25
N LYS A 4 -29.08 13.30 -17.59
CA LYS A 4 -27.86 12.73 -17.00
C LYS A 4 -28.29 11.72 -15.93
N SER A 5 -28.22 10.43 -16.26
CA SER A 5 -28.25 9.37 -15.24
C SER A 5 -27.03 9.56 -14.33
N ARG A 6 -27.26 10.13 -13.15
CA ARG A 6 -26.28 10.33 -12.07
C ARG A 6 -26.28 9.08 -11.19
N SER A 7 -25.96 7.90 -11.73
CA SER A 7 -25.91 6.70 -10.91
C SER A 7 -24.76 6.82 -9.89
N ARG A 8 -25.11 7.19 -8.66
CA ARG A 8 -24.19 7.22 -7.51
C ARG A 8 -23.59 5.83 -7.35
N GLN A 9 -22.26 5.72 -7.42
CA GLN A 9 -21.61 4.43 -7.18
C GLN A 9 -21.45 4.26 -5.67
N VAL A 10 -21.93 3.13 -5.16
CA VAL A 10 -21.86 2.79 -3.74
C VAL A 10 -21.41 1.34 -3.63
N LEU A 11 -20.38 1.09 -2.83
CA LEU A 11 -19.95 -0.24 -2.44
C LEU A 11 -20.43 -0.51 -1.01
N THR A 12 -21.31 -1.49 -0.84
CA THR A 12 -21.89 -1.92 0.44
C THR A 12 -21.51 -3.35 0.76
N LYS A 13 -21.85 -3.83 1.97
CA LYS A 13 -21.72 -5.24 2.36
C LYS A 13 -22.36 -6.24 1.40
N SER A 14 -23.40 -5.83 0.65
CA SER A 14 -24.08 -6.70 -0.30
C SER A 14 -23.50 -6.65 -1.71
N SER A 15 -22.59 -5.71 -2.03
CA SER A 15 -22.06 -5.52 -3.38
C SER A 15 -21.39 -6.76 -3.96
N PHE A 16 -20.80 -7.61 -3.11
CA PHE A 16 -20.13 -8.85 -3.52
C PHE A 16 -20.74 -10.11 -2.88
N ARG A 17 -22.01 -10.03 -2.47
CA ARG A 17 -22.69 -11.16 -1.81
C ARG A 17 -22.74 -12.37 -2.76
N GLY A 18 -22.38 -13.54 -2.24
CA GLY A 18 -22.38 -14.80 -3.00
C GLY A 18 -21.11 -15.05 -3.81
N LEU A 19 -20.14 -14.13 -3.79
CA LEU A 19 -18.83 -14.29 -4.44
C LEU A 19 -17.76 -14.81 -3.46
N ASP A 20 -18.11 -15.80 -2.65
CA ASP A 20 -17.25 -16.39 -1.61
C ASP A 20 -15.95 -17.01 -2.17
N ARG A 21 -15.99 -17.48 -3.42
CA ARG A 21 -14.85 -18.04 -4.17
C ARG A 21 -14.04 -17.01 -4.96
N LEU A 22 -14.38 -15.72 -4.92
CA LEU A 22 -13.66 -14.69 -5.66
C LEU A 22 -12.23 -14.56 -5.16
N GLU A 23 -11.25 -14.80 -6.04
CA GLU A 23 -9.82 -14.71 -5.68
C GLU A 23 -9.18 -13.36 -6.05
N PHE A 24 -9.74 -12.67 -7.04
CA PHE A 24 -9.22 -11.42 -7.59
C PHE A 24 -10.34 -10.40 -7.67
N LEU A 25 -10.10 -9.22 -7.12
CA LEU A 25 -11.03 -8.09 -7.18
C LEU A 25 -10.28 -6.83 -7.60
N ASP A 26 -10.84 -6.10 -8.56
CA ASP A 26 -10.38 -4.78 -8.96
C ASP A 26 -11.53 -3.79 -8.78
N ILE A 27 -11.32 -2.82 -7.90
CA ILE A 27 -12.24 -1.71 -7.62
C ILE A 27 -11.55 -0.36 -7.85
N THR A 28 -10.59 -0.31 -8.77
CA THR A 28 -10.01 0.94 -9.27
C THR A 28 -10.91 1.61 -10.31
N SER A 29 -10.59 2.84 -10.69
CA SER A 29 -11.34 3.67 -11.65
C SER A 29 -12.80 3.95 -11.26
N LEU A 30 -13.08 3.97 -9.95
CA LEU A 30 -14.39 4.33 -9.38
C LEU A 30 -14.38 5.80 -8.92
N ASP A 31 -14.11 6.72 -9.84
CA ASP A 31 -13.94 8.16 -9.53
C ASP A 31 -15.24 8.83 -9.04
N LYS A 32 -16.39 8.20 -9.33
CA LYS A 32 -17.72 8.65 -8.90
C LYS A 32 -18.23 7.87 -7.69
N LEU A 33 -17.37 7.12 -7.00
CA LEU A 33 -17.74 6.43 -5.78
C LEU A 33 -18.07 7.46 -4.71
N GLU A 34 -19.30 7.43 -4.22
CA GLU A 34 -19.75 8.35 -3.17
C GLU A 34 -19.66 7.72 -1.78
N ARG A 35 -19.65 6.38 -1.71
CA ARG A 35 -19.62 5.65 -0.46
C ARG A 35 -18.95 4.28 -0.64
N PHE A 36 -18.08 3.96 0.31
CA PHE A 36 -17.49 2.65 0.47
C PHE A 36 -17.68 2.17 1.91
N ASP A 37 -18.53 1.17 2.10
CA ASP A 37 -18.68 0.50 3.40
C ASP A 37 -17.45 -0.37 3.65
N LEU A 38 -16.83 -0.24 4.83
CA LEU A 38 -15.67 -1.03 5.21
C LEU A 38 -15.96 -2.55 5.22
N ASP A 39 -17.24 -2.91 5.40
CA ASP A 39 -17.70 -4.30 5.39
C ASP A 39 -17.99 -4.84 3.98
N ALA A 40 -17.81 -4.04 2.92
CA ALA A 40 -18.05 -4.49 1.54
C ALA A 40 -17.22 -5.72 1.17
N LEU A 41 -15.99 -5.83 1.69
CA LEU A 41 -15.12 -6.99 1.45
C LEU A 41 -15.38 -8.16 2.41
N SER A 42 -16.31 -8.00 3.37
CA SER A 42 -16.64 -9.06 4.33
C SER A 42 -17.28 -10.25 3.62
N GLY A 43 -16.75 -11.44 3.86
CA GLY A 43 -17.26 -12.69 3.25
C GLY A 43 -16.52 -13.11 1.98
N LEU A 44 -15.56 -12.31 1.49
CA LEU A 44 -14.68 -12.70 0.38
C LEU A 44 -13.51 -13.56 0.91
N TYR A 45 -13.84 -14.74 1.43
CA TYR A 45 -12.88 -15.61 2.15
C TYR A 45 -11.74 -16.10 1.25
N SER A 46 -11.98 -16.26 -0.05
CA SER A 46 -10.95 -16.66 -1.02
C SER A 46 -10.18 -15.50 -1.64
N LEU A 47 -10.44 -14.24 -1.27
CA LEU A 47 -9.82 -13.09 -1.92
C LEU A 47 -8.32 -13.03 -1.65
N ARG A 48 -7.50 -13.28 -2.68
CA ARG A 48 -6.04 -13.29 -2.60
C ARG A 48 -5.42 -12.00 -3.12
N SER A 49 -6.07 -11.36 -4.10
CA SER A 49 -5.55 -10.17 -4.78
C SER A 49 -6.60 -9.07 -4.82
N LEU A 50 -6.26 -7.88 -4.34
CA LEU A 50 -7.11 -6.70 -4.40
C LEU A 50 -6.37 -5.56 -5.11
N LYS A 51 -7.01 -4.95 -6.10
CA LYS A 51 -6.65 -3.64 -6.63
C LYS A 51 -7.70 -2.62 -6.21
N VAL A 52 -7.24 -1.49 -5.67
CA VAL A 52 -8.11 -0.46 -5.10
C VAL A 52 -7.47 0.92 -5.27
N GLN A 53 -8.27 1.98 -5.20
CA GLN A 53 -7.76 3.35 -5.13
C GLN A 53 -8.17 4.01 -3.82
N THR A 54 -7.49 5.08 -3.44
CA THR A 54 -7.93 5.95 -2.35
C THR A 54 -9.04 6.89 -2.83
N TRP A 55 -9.98 7.18 -1.93
CA TRP A 55 -11.08 8.13 -2.16
C TRP A 55 -11.10 9.17 -1.04
N PRO A 56 -10.23 10.19 -1.09
CA PRO A 56 -10.09 11.17 -0.02
C PRO A 56 -11.36 12.00 0.20
N HIS A 57 -12.23 12.13 -0.81
CA HIS A 57 -13.53 12.81 -0.69
C HIS A 57 -14.57 12.01 0.10
N ILE A 58 -14.39 10.70 0.30
CA ILE A 58 -15.29 9.86 1.12
C ILE A 58 -14.84 9.96 2.59
N PHE A 59 -15.32 10.99 3.28
CA PHE A 59 -14.93 11.33 4.65
C PHE A 59 -14.89 10.12 5.59
N ARG A 60 -16.00 9.37 5.71
CA ARG A 60 -16.07 8.23 6.65
C ARG A 60 -15.01 7.16 6.36
N TYR A 61 -14.75 6.88 5.09
CA TYR A 61 -13.73 5.91 4.68
C TYR A 61 -12.33 6.41 5.05
N TYR A 62 -12.02 7.66 4.71
CA TYR A 62 -10.72 8.27 4.97
C TYR A 62 -10.38 8.33 6.48
N TYR A 63 -11.29 8.85 7.30
CA TYR A 63 -11.07 9.00 8.75
C TYR A 63 -11.11 7.69 9.53
N SER A 64 -11.81 6.67 9.02
CA SER A 64 -11.88 5.37 9.70
C SER A 64 -10.60 4.55 9.53
N GLY A 65 -9.67 4.95 8.66
CA GLY A 65 -8.42 4.22 8.38
C GLY A 65 -8.30 3.69 6.95
N GLY A 66 -9.14 4.17 6.03
CA GLY A 66 -8.97 4.02 4.58
C GLY A 66 -8.92 2.58 4.09
N VAL A 67 -8.02 2.32 3.13
CA VAL A 67 -7.84 1.01 2.47
C VAL A 67 -7.62 -0.09 3.50
N GLY A 68 -6.76 0.12 4.49
CA GLY A 68 -6.37 -0.89 5.45
C GLY A 68 -7.54 -1.38 6.28
N MET A 69 -8.45 -0.51 6.70
CA MET A 69 -9.64 -0.97 7.40
C MET A 69 -10.55 -1.84 6.55
N ALA A 70 -10.72 -1.54 5.26
CA ALA A 70 -11.46 -2.42 4.35
C ALA A 70 -10.72 -3.76 4.16
N VAL A 71 -9.40 -3.72 3.96
CA VAL A 71 -8.53 -4.90 3.79
C VAL A 71 -8.54 -5.78 5.04
N SER A 72 -8.65 -5.20 6.24
CA SER A 72 -8.74 -5.96 7.50
C SER A 72 -9.96 -6.90 7.54
N ARG A 73 -10.99 -6.63 6.73
CA ARG A 73 -12.20 -7.48 6.61
C ARG A 73 -12.06 -8.63 5.60
N ALA A 74 -10.95 -8.66 4.85
CA ALA A 74 -10.58 -9.72 3.93
C ALA A 74 -9.17 -10.27 4.28
N PRO A 75 -9.03 -11.02 5.39
CA PRO A 75 -7.73 -11.43 5.93
C PRO A 75 -6.96 -12.44 5.05
N SER A 76 -7.56 -12.93 3.98
CA SER A 76 -6.97 -13.83 2.99
C SER A 76 -6.07 -13.12 1.97
N ILE A 77 -6.12 -11.79 1.89
CA ILE A 77 -5.36 -11.00 0.90
C ILE A 77 -3.86 -11.21 1.07
N ARG A 78 -3.20 -11.54 -0.04
CA ARG A 78 -1.75 -11.70 -0.15
C ARG A 78 -1.10 -10.66 -1.06
N ARG A 79 -1.86 -10.11 -2.01
CA ARG A 79 -1.42 -9.05 -2.93
C ARG A 79 -2.39 -7.88 -2.88
N LEU A 80 -1.87 -6.70 -2.60
CA LEU A 80 -2.63 -5.46 -2.54
C LEU A 80 -1.96 -4.43 -3.47
N SER A 81 -2.70 -3.89 -4.41
CA SER A 81 -2.28 -2.75 -5.24
C SER A 81 -3.19 -1.57 -4.95
N ILE A 82 -2.58 -0.43 -4.60
CA ILE A 82 -3.25 0.79 -4.19
C ILE A 82 -2.86 1.91 -5.16
N THR A 83 -3.85 2.52 -5.79
CA THR A 83 -3.67 3.78 -6.53
C THR A 83 -4.02 4.95 -5.62
N VAL A 84 -3.03 5.75 -5.23
CA VAL A 84 -3.21 6.91 -4.37
C VAL A 84 -3.57 8.12 -5.22
N SER A 85 -4.72 8.73 -4.91
CA SER A 85 -5.28 9.86 -5.65
C SER A 85 -4.88 11.22 -5.07
N GLU A 86 -4.54 11.26 -3.77
CA GLU A 86 -4.14 12.46 -3.03
C GLU A 86 -2.62 12.72 -3.07
N PRO A 87 -2.17 13.96 -2.83
CA PRO A 87 -0.74 14.30 -2.82
C PRO A 87 0.05 13.71 -1.66
N THR A 88 -0.61 13.37 -0.55
CA THR A 88 0.05 12.88 0.66
C THR A 88 -0.60 11.60 1.14
N LEU A 89 0.19 10.55 1.31
CA LEU A 89 -0.26 9.31 1.94
C LEU A 89 0.07 9.33 3.44
N ASN A 90 -0.93 9.61 4.27
CA ASN A 90 -0.74 9.74 5.73
C ASN A 90 -0.73 8.39 6.45
N ARG A 91 -1.60 7.46 6.06
CA ARG A 91 -1.74 6.14 6.68
C ARG A 91 -2.46 5.18 5.74
N LEU A 92 -1.98 3.95 5.66
CA LEU A 92 -2.74 2.86 5.02
C LEU A 92 -3.75 2.22 5.97
N GLY A 93 -3.56 2.34 7.29
CA GLY A 93 -4.33 1.54 8.27
C GLY A 93 -3.80 0.11 8.36
N PRO A 94 -4.39 -0.75 9.21
CA PRO A 94 -3.91 -2.10 9.44
C PRO A 94 -4.03 -2.95 8.18
N LEU A 95 -2.95 -3.61 7.79
CA LEU A 95 -2.92 -4.54 6.66
C LEU A 95 -2.90 -5.98 7.18
N GLY A 96 -3.51 -6.89 6.41
CA GLY A 96 -3.63 -8.29 6.81
C GLY A 96 -2.27 -8.99 7.01
N THR A 97 -2.20 -9.90 7.96
CA THR A 97 -0.96 -10.65 8.31
C THR A 97 -0.47 -11.60 7.20
N LYS A 98 -1.32 -11.90 6.22
CA LYS A 98 -1.00 -12.73 5.06
C LYS A 98 -0.47 -11.92 3.86
N LEU A 99 -0.37 -10.60 3.98
CA LEU A 99 0.14 -9.76 2.91
C LEU A 99 1.60 -10.13 2.59
N ARG A 100 1.90 -10.28 1.31
CA ARG A 100 3.24 -10.61 0.77
C ARG A 100 3.68 -9.66 -0.31
N HIS A 101 2.74 -8.98 -0.97
CA HIS A 101 3.03 -7.98 -1.99
C HIS A 101 2.15 -6.75 -1.75
N LEU A 102 2.78 -5.59 -1.61
CA LEU A 102 2.13 -4.30 -1.55
C LEU A 102 2.67 -3.44 -2.68
N GLU A 103 1.78 -2.99 -3.56
CA GLU A 103 2.08 -2.01 -4.58
C GLU A 103 1.33 -0.70 -4.27
N ILE A 104 2.06 0.40 -4.27
CA ILE A 104 1.55 1.76 -4.12
C ILE A 104 1.94 2.51 -5.39
N THR A 105 0.93 3.07 -6.05
CA THR A 105 1.08 3.87 -7.27
C THR A 105 0.29 5.16 -7.13
N GLY A 106 0.41 6.05 -8.10
CA GLY A 106 -0.41 7.25 -8.17
C GLY A 106 0.45 8.47 -8.50
N PRO A 107 0.29 9.09 -9.68
CA PRO A 107 1.13 10.22 -10.08
C PRO A 107 0.92 11.46 -9.19
N SER A 108 -0.21 11.54 -8.48
CA SER A 108 -0.49 12.60 -7.52
C SER A 108 0.37 12.50 -6.27
N LEU A 109 0.78 11.30 -5.86
CA LEU A 109 1.49 11.07 -4.59
C LEU A 109 2.89 11.70 -4.63
N ARG A 110 3.11 12.69 -3.75
CA ARG A 110 4.35 13.46 -3.62
C ARG A 110 5.00 13.31 -2.25
N TRP A 111 4.21 12.98 -1.23
CA TRP A 111 4.67 12.90 0.16
C TRP A 111 4.16 11.63 0.83
N LEU A 112 5.04 10.92 1.51
CA LEU A 112 4.71 9.74 2.29
C LEU A 112 5.03 10.03 3.75
N ASP A 113 4.02 9.99 4.61
CA ASP A 113 4.21 10.20 6.05
C ASP A 113 5.09 9.08 6.63
N PRO A 114 6.05 9.35 7.52
CA PRO A 114 6.91 8.32 8.11
C PRO A 114 6.14 7.17 8.77
N ALA A 115 4.91 7.40 9.22
CA ALA A 115 4.03 6.40 9.82
C ALA A 115 3.09 5.72 8.82
N ALA A 116 3.11 6.08 7.53
CA ALA A 116 2.12 5.63 6.55
C ALA A 116 2.02 4.10 6.44
N LEU A 117 3.16 3.43 6.63
CA LEU A 117 3.34 1.99 6.51
C LEU A 117 3.27 1.22 7.84
N ARG A 118 3.06 1.87 8.99
CA ARG A 118 2.99 1.21 10.31
C ARG A 118 1.92 0.12 10.43
N GLY A 119 0.94 0.13 9.53
CA GLY A 119 -0.10 -0.89 9.47
C GLY A 119 0.36 -2.23 8.90
N ILE A 120 1.58 -2.33 8.35
CA ILE A 120 2.16 -3.58 7.88
C ILE A 120 2.52 -4.44 9.10
N GLY A 121 1.84 -5.58 9.22
CA GLY A 121 2.09 -6.55 10.28
C GLY A 121 3.37 -7.38 10.05
N PRO A 122 3.71 -8.27 11.00
CA PRO A 122 4.81 -9.21 10.83
C PRO A 122 4.69 -10.04 9.56
N SER A 123 5.80 -10.22 8.84
CA SER A 123 5.82 -11.05 7.65
C SER A 123 7.19 -11.71 7.44
N PRO A 124 7.24 -13.00 7.07
CA PRO A 124 8.51 -13.64 6.69
C PRO A 124 9.11 -13.04 5.42
N GLU A 125 8.26 -12.53 4.53
CA GLU A 125 8.67 -11.88 3.28
C GLU A 125 7.66 -10.80 2.86
N LEU A 126 8.15 -9.71 2.28
CA LEU A 126 7.32 -8.67 1.69
C LEU A 126 8.01 -8.10 0.46
N THR A 127 7.29 -8.05 -0.65
CA THR A 127 7.64 -7.18 -1.77
C THR A 127 6.86 -5.88 -1.65
N LEU A 128 7.56 -4.78 -1.39
CA LEU A 128 7.02 -3.43 -1.38
C LEU A 128 7.42 -2.71 -2.67
N GLN A 129 6.43 -2.27 -3.42
CA GLN A 129 6.62 -1.52 -4.65
C GLN A 129 5.97 -0.16 -4.47
N ILE A 130 6.75 0.90 -4.59
CA ILE A 130 6.23 2.27 -4.64
C ILE A 130 6.71 2.81 -5.97
N ARG A 131 5.81 2.86 -6.96
CA ARG A 131 6.21 3.14 -8.36
C ARG A 131 5.22 4.04 -9.06
N GLY A 132 5.68 4.75 -10.10
CA GLY A 132 4.81 5.62 -10.88
C GLY A 132 4.20 6.74 -10.03
N THR A 133 4.96 7.24 -9.06
CA THR A 133 4.55 8.35 -8.19
C THR A 133 5.40 9.59 -8.49
N SER A 134 5.05 10.71 -7.85
CA SER A 134 5.84 11.94 -7.89
C SER A 134 6.65 12.14 -6.61
N LEU A 135 6.99 11.06 -5.87
CA LEU A 135 7.86 11.13 -4.71
C LEU A 135 9.25 11.62 -5.11
N GLU A 136 9.73 12.66 -4.44
CA GLU A 136 11.07 13.25 -4.62
C GLU A 136 12.06 12.78 -3.55
N GLU A 137 11.55 12.36 -2.39
CA GLU A 137 12.31 11.81 -1.27
C GLU A 137 11.52 10.71 -0.55
N LEU A 138 12.25 9.85 0.20
CA LEU A 138 11.66 8.93 1.16
C LEU A 138 11.73 9.53 2.57
N PRO A 139 10.72 9.33 3.42
CA PRO A 139 10.76 9.82 4.79
C PRO A 139 11.92 9.19 5.58
N LEU A 140 12.42 9.93 6.55
CA LEU A 140 13.45 9.44 7.48
C LEU A 140 12.95 8.21 8.22
N GLY A 141 13.82 7.19 8.33
CA GLY A 141 13.48 5.93 8.95
C GLY A 141 12.30 5.19 8.28
N PHE A 142 12.08 5.39 6.97
CA PHE A 142 11.05 4.70 6.19
C PHE A 142 10.99 3.19 6.48
N LEU A 143 12.13 2.51 6.50
CA LEU A 143 12.20 1.08 6.79
C LEU A 143 11.99 0.71 8.26
N SER A 144 12.12 1.64 9.20
CA SER A 144 11.90 1.36 10.62
C SER A 144 10.46 0.88 10.88
N THR A 145 9.50 1.32 10.06
CA THR A 145 8.10 0.85 10.12
C THR A 145 7.92 -0.60 9.66
N LEU A 146 8.92 -1.16 8.97
CA LEU A 146 8.93 -2.51 8.42
C LEU A 146 9.80 -3.48 9.23
N GLY A 147 10.27 -3.09 10.43
CA GLY A 147 11.21 -3.88 11.23
C GLY A 147 10.72 -5.28 11.67
N ARG A 148 9.47 -5.63 11.39
CA ARG A 148 8.89 -6.97 11.63
C ARG A 148 8.78 -7.82 10.35
N VAL A 149 9.38 -7.36 9.26
CA VAL A 149 9.51 -8.06 7.99
C VAL A 149 10.90 -8.68 7.91
N THR A 150 11.01 -10.00 7.77
CA THR A 150 12.30 -10.69 7.75
C THR A 150 13.04 -10.52 6.43
N HIS A 151 12.33 -10.65 5.30
CA HIS A 151 12.87 -10.44 3.96
C HIS A 151 12.07 -9.37 3.22
N LEU A 152 12.70 -8.26 2.88
CA LEU A 152 12.06 -7.15 2.18
C LEU A 152 12.67 -6.98 0.79
N SER A 153 11.83 -7.02 -0.24
CA SER A 153 12.18 -6.53 -1.57
C SER A 153 11.53 -5.17 -1.78
N LEU A 154 12.31 -4.16 -2.13
CA LEU A 154 11.85 -2.78 -2.34
C LEU A 154 12.09 -2.36 -3.79
N ASP A 155 11.03 -1.94 -4.47
CA ASP A 155 11.04 -1.43 -5.83
C ASP A 155 10.55 0.02 -5.84
N LEU A 156 11.43 0.96 -6.21
CA LEU A 156 11.18 2.39 -6.24
C LEU A 156 11.22 2.98 -7.67
N ARG A 157 11.05 2.13 -8.69
CA ARG A 157 11.11 2.54 -10.09
C ARG A 157 10.05 3.57 -10.45
N ASN A 158 10.36 4.40 -11.45
CA ASN A 158 9.42 5.38 -12.00
C ASN A 158 8.86 6.37 -10.96
N ASN A 159 9.71 6.80 -10.02
CA ASN A 159 9.45 7.94 -9.16
C ASN A 159 10.30 9.15 -9.58
N ARG A 160 10.26 10.24 -8.82
CA ARG A 160 11.07 11.44 -9.02
C ARG A 160 12.18 11.59 -7.96
N LEU A 161 12.59 10.48 -7.37
CA LEU A 161 13.57 10.46 -6.30
C LEU A 161 14.87 11.10 -6.77
N VAL A 162 15.29 12.16 -6.09
CA VAL A 162 16.52 12.90 -6.43
C VAL A 162 17.72 12.31 -5.68
N SER A 163 17.47 11.74 -4.50
CA SER A 163 18.47 11.08 -3.67
C SER A 163 17.85 9.94 -2.86
N LEU A 164 18.71 9.05 -2.38
CA LEU A 164 18.37 8.00 -1.41
C LEU A 164 19.35 8.14 -0.25
N SER A 165 18.93 8.82 0.82
CA SER A 165 19.77 8.98 2.01
C SER A 165 19.84 7.66 2.79
N PRO A 166 21.01 7.28 3.34
CA PRO A 166 21.10 6.23 4.35
C PRO A 166 20.12 6.43 5.50
N ASP A 167 19.82 7.67 5.89
CA ASP A 167 18.91 7.99 7.00
C ASP A 167 17.45 7.62 6.70
N SER A 168 17.07 7.50 5.43
CA SER A 168 15.77 6.97 5.03
C SER A 168 15.66 5.47 5.34
N PHE A 169 16.78 4.74 5.35
CA PHE A 169 16.82 3.30 5.58
C PHE A 169 17.18 2.96 7.03
N TYR A 170 18.08 3.71 7.64
CA TYR A 170 18.60 3.47 8.99
C TYR A 170 18.29 4.66 9.89
N TYR A 171 17.43 4.45 10.88
CA TYR A 171 17.15 5.48 11.89
C TYR A 171 18.35 5.68 12.84
N ASN A 172 19.27 4.71 12.90
CA ASN A 172 20.50 4.76 13.70
C ASN A 172 21.67 4.16 12.90
N LEU A 173 22.69 4.99 12.63
CA LEU A 173 23.88 4.67 11.82
C LEU A 173 24.79 3.58 12.40
N THR A 174 24.41 2.95 13.52
CA THR A 174 25.09 1.78 14.07
C THR A 174 24.44 0.46 13.67
N SER A 175 23.20 0.47 13.17
CA SER A 175 22.42 -0.74 12.84
C SER A 175 22.64 -1.29 11.41
N TRP A 176 23.37 -0.56 10.56
CA TRP A 176 23.67 -1.03 9.19
C TRP A 176 24.65 -2.21 9.19
N GLU A 177 25.49 -2.34 10.22
CA GLU A 177 26.39 -3.49 10.39
C GLU A 177 25.59 -4.78 10.67
N ASP A 178 24.42 -4.65 11.33
CA ASP A 178 23.54 -5.77 11.68
C ASP A 178 22.53 -6.13 10.58
N THR A 179 22.38 -5.27 9.57
CA THR A 179 21.41 -5.44 8.48
C THR A 179 22.14 -5.63 7.16
N GLY A 180 22.22 -6.88 6.70
CA GLY A 180 22.84 -7.24 5.43
C GLY A 180 22.07 -6.69 4.24
N THR A 181 22.33 -5.44 3.88
CA THR A 181 21.73 -4.80 2.71
C THR A 181 22.56 -5.15 1.48
N LYS A 182 21.98 -5.91 0.55
CA LYS A 182 22.58 -6.13 -0.78
C LYS A 182 21.97 -5.12 -1.75
N LEU A 183 22.76 -4.12 -2.12
CA LEU A 183 22.43 -3.20 -3.21
C LEU A 183 22.61 -3.93 -4.55
N ILE A 184 21.52 -4.11 -5.30
CA ILE A 184 21.58 -4.57 -6.70
C ILE A 184 21.39 -3.33 -7.57
N SER A 185 22.50 -2.73 -8.01
CA SER A 185 22.48 -1.46 -8.75
C SER A 185 22.03 -1.62 -10.21
N GLY A 186 21.21 -0.66 -10.66
CA GLY A 186 21.00 -0.24 -12.03
C GLY A 186 21.02 1.31 -12.08
N ASP A 187 21.10 1.91 -13.27
CA ASP A 187 21.11 3.37 -13.48
C ASP A 187 20.02 4.08 -12.65
N LEU A 188 20.24 5.33 -12.18
CA LEU A 188 19.50 6.09 -11.14
C LEU A 188 17.96 6.06 -11.23
N ARG A 189 17.41 5.65 -12.37
CA ARG A 189 15.99 5.45 -12.64
C ARG A 189 15.44 4.08 -12.19
N ASN A 190 16.30 3.13 -11.80
CA ASN A 190 15.94 1.74 -11.52
C ASN A 190 16.65 1.13 -10.30
N TYR A 191 16.11 1.35 -9.09
CA TYR A 191 16.57 0.65 -7.90
C TYR A 191 15.66 -0.51 -7.50
N LEU A 192 16.27 -1.68 -7.35
CA LEU A 192 15.70 -2.83 -6.63
C LEU A 192 16.62 -3.11 -5.42
N PHE A 193 16.08 -3.00 -4.22
CA PHE A 193 16.80 -3.34 -3.00
C PHE A 193 16.25 -4.64 -2.42
N THR A 194 17.14 -5.52 -1.96
CA THR A 194 16.77 -6.68 -1.15
C THR A 194 17.42 -6.55 0.22
N PHE A 195 16.60 -6.51 1.26
CA PHE A 195 17.03 -6.47 2.66
C PHE A 195 16.74 -7.83 3.29
N SER A 196 17.74 -8.42 3.93
CA SER A 196 17.60 -9.59 4.79
C SER A 196 17.98 -9.18 6.22
N SER A 197 17.06 -9.31 7.17
CA SER A 197 17.40 -9.17 8.58
C SER A 197 18.13 -10.44 9.04
N PHE A 198 19.35 -10.32 9.56
CA PHE A 198 19.92 -11.40 10.37
C PHE A 198 19.32 -11.27 11.78
N VAL A 199 18.53 -12.26 12.17
CA VAL A 199 18.16 -12.40 13.59
C VAL A 199 19.32 -13.17 14.22
N THR A 200 20.17 -12.48 14.97
CA THR A 200 21.02 -13.12 16.00
C THR A 200 20.22 -13.40 17.25
#